data_AF-A0A2S9G3H2-F1
#
_entry.id   AF-A0A2S9G3H2-F1
#
_cell.length_a   1.000
_cell.length_b   1.000
_cell.length_c   1.000
_cell.angle_alpha   90.00
_cell.angle_beta   90.00
_cell.angle_gamma   90.00
#
_symmetry.space_group_name_H-M   'P 1'
#
loop_
_entity.id
_entity.type
_entity.pdbx_description
1 polymer ?
#
loop_
_entity_poly.entity_id
_entity_poly.type
_entity_poly.pdbx_seq_one_letter_code
_entity_poly.pdbx_strand_id
1 'polypeptide(L)'
;APFPEILEPVRRMAHGCASSAWTIGFYTLHNWMLALFSEQAQSEAFATRPFLAPAPLAPTGHGVACNGGIRLTGKWSWATGVMDG
;
A
#
# COMPACT_ATOMS: atom_id res chain seq x y z
N ALA A 1 18.84 4.22 -3.94
CA ALA A 1 18.27 5.45 -4.49
C ALA A 1 17.73 6.28 -3.33
N PRO A 2 18.06 7.58 -3.22
CA PRO A 2 17.32 8.52 -2.39
C PRO A 2 15.81 8.41 -2.63
N PHE A 3 15.00 8.56 -1.58
CA PHE A 3 13.54 8.43 -1.67
C PHE A 3 12.89 9.23 -2.82
N PRO A 4 13.32 10.47 -3.14
CA PRO A 4 12.74 11.22 -4.27
C PRO A 4 12.91 10.55 -5.64
N GLU A 5 14.00 9.80 -5.87
CA GLU A 5 14.24 9.11 -7.15
C GLU A 5 13.21 8.01 -7.41
N ILE A 6 12.60 7.47 -6.37
CA ILE A 6 11.56 6.45 -6.46
C ILE A 6 10.30 6.98 -7.20
N LEU A 7 10.06 8.30 -7.14
CA LEU A 7 8.88 8.93 -7.74
C LEU A 7 9.13 9.49 -9.15
N GLU A 8 10.38 9.48 -9.62
CA GLU A 8 10.72 9.98 -10.94
C GLU A 8 10.03 9.20 -12.08
N PRO A 9 9.95 7.85 -12.06
CA PRO A 9 9.18 7.09 -13.05
C PRO A 9 7.68 7.44 -13.03
N VAL A 10 7.11 7.64 -11.83
CA VAL A 10 5.71 8.02 -11.66
C VAL A 10 5.43 9.37 -12.33
N ARG A 11 6.31 10.34 -12.12
CA ARG A 11 6.22 11.68 -12.74
C ARG A 11 6.29 11.59 -14.27
N ARG A 12 7.17 10.74 -14.82
CA ARG A 12 7.25 10.53 -16.29
C ARG A 12 5.99 9.89 -16.85
N MET A 13 5.47 8.85 -16.19
CA MET A 13 4.24 8.17 -16.63
C MET A 13 3.01 9.08 -16.59
N ALA A 14 2.96 10.04 -15.68
CA ALA A 14 1.84 10.96 -15.54
C ALA A 14 1.58 11.79 -16.81
N HIS A 15 2.60 12.01 -17.66
CA HIS A 15 2.43 12.65 -18.97
C HIS A 15 1.60 11.82 -19.97
N GLY A 16 1.53 10.50 -19.79
CA GLY A 16 0.73 9.60 -20.63
C GLY A 16 -0.62 9.26 -20.01
N CYS A 17 -0.62 8.83 -18.75
CA CYS A 17 -1.85 8.50 -18.02
C CYS A 17 -1.70 8.83 -16.53
N ALA A 18 -2.38 9.89 -16.09
CA ALA A 18 -2.37 10.33 -14.70
C ALA A 18 -2.92 9.26 -13.74
N SER A 19 -3.99 8.54 -14.14
CA SER A 19 -4.60 7.49 -13.31
C SER A 19 -3.64 6.33 -13.07
N SER A 20 -2.95 5.86 -14.11
CA SER A 20 -1.96 4.77 -13.98
C SER A 20 -0.76 5.21 -13.14
N ALA A 21 -0.29 6.45 -13.32
CA ALA A 21 0.78 7.02 -12.51
C ALA A 21 0.38 7.12 -11.04
N TRP A 22 -0.83 7.59 -10.73
CA TRP A 22 -1.37 7.62 -9.38
C TRP A 22 -1.37 6.22 -8.74
N THR A 23 -1.96 5.23 -9.41
CA THR A 23 -2.03 3.86 -8.90
C THR A 23 -0.64 3.27 -8.63
N ILE A 24 0.30 3.39 -9.57
CA ILE A 24 1.66 2.87 -9.37
C ILE A 24 2.40 3.62 -8.26
N GLY A 25 2.23 4.94 -8.14
CA GLY A 25 2.79 5.71 -7.04
C GLY A 25 2.32 5.23 -5.66
N PHE A 26 1.03 4.88 -5.54
CA PHE A 26 0.49 4.26 -4.31
C PHE A 26 1.10 2.89 -4.05
N TYR A 27 1.20 2.02 -5.05
CA TYR A 27 1.85 0.71 -4.87
C TYR A 27 3.30 0.82 -4.43
N THR A 28 4.04 1.76 -5.00
CA THR A 28 5.42 2.04 -4.58
C THR A 28 5.48 2.48 -3.11
N LEU A 29 4.61 3.39 -2.69
CA LEU A 29 4.52 3.82 -1.29
C LEU A 29 4.13 2.66 -0.35
N HIS A 30 3.17 1.82 -0.73
CA HIS A 30 2.72 0.70 0.11
C HIS A 30 3.80 -0.39 0.24
N ASN A 31 4.58 -0.63 -0.80
CA ASN A 31 5.74 -1.52 -0.73
C ASN A 31 6.80 -0.95 0.22
N TRP A 32 7.05 0.36 0.18
CA TRP A 32 7.93 1.02 1.15
C TRP A 32 7.39 0.92 2.59
N MET A 33 6.08 1.13 2.79
CA MET A 33 5.45 0.97 4.11
C MET A 33 5.59 -0.46 4.64
N LEU A 34 5.36 -1.47 3.81
CA LEU A 34 5.51 -2.88 4.19
C LEU A 34 6.94 -3.20 4.63
N ALA A 35 7.95 -2.58 4.01
CA ALA A 35 9.35 -2.74 4.40
C ALA A 35 9.66 -2.19 5.81
N LEU A 36 8.75 -1.44 6.43
CA LEU A 36 8.85 -0.97 7.82
C LEU A 36 8.26 -1.97 8.84
N PHE A 37 7.57 -3.03 8.39
CA PHE A 37 7.04 -4.09 9.25
C PHE A 37 8.12 -5.13 9.57
N SER A 38 7.79 -6.11 10.44
CA SER A 38 8.69 -7.21 10.77
C SER A 38 9.10 -8.03 9.54
N GLU A 39 10.27 -8.66 9.59
CA GLU A 39 10.76 -9.55 8.52
C GLU A 39 9.78 -10.69 8.20
N GLN A 40 9.06 -11.19 9.22
CA GLN A 40 7.99 -12.17 9.01
C GLN A 40 6.89 -11.60 8.12
N ALA A 41 6.36 -10.41 8.43
CA ALA A 41 5.30 -9.78 7.63
C ALA A 41 5.77 -9.49 6.19
N GLN A 42 7.02 -9.03 6.04
CA GLN A 42 7.63 -8.84 4.73
C GLN A 42 7.73 -10.15 3.95
N SER A 43 8.19 -11.23 4.59
CA SER A 43 8.33 -12.55 3.97
C SER A 43 6.99 -13.12 3.52
N GLU A 44 5.95 -13.01 4.36
CA GLU A 44 4.59 -13.44 4.04
C GLU A 44 4.01 -12.65 2.88
N ALA A 45 4.11 -11.31 2.91
CA ALA A 45 3.55 -10.44 1.90
C ALA A 45 4.26 -10.54 0.54
N PHE A 46 5.58 -10.70 0.53
CA PHE A 46 6.36 -10.83 -0.71
C PHE A 46 6.47 -12.27 -1.24
N ALA A 47 5.81 -13.24 -0.60
CA ALA A 47 5.80 -14.63 -1.05
C ALA A 47 5.17 -14.79 -2.45
N THR A 48 4.12 -14.02 -2.74
CA THR A 48 3.47 -13.98 -4.05
C THR A 48 3.68 -12.59 -4.67
N ARG A 49 4.66 -12.47 -5.56
CA ARG A 49 4.98 -11.19 -6.23
C ARG A 49 4.15 -11.00 -7.49
N PRO A 50 3.74 -9.76 -7.83
CA PRO A 50 4.01 -8.52 -7.08
C PRO A 50 3.09 -8.32 -5.86
N PHE A 51 3.59 -7.65 -4.80
CA PHE A 51 2.75 -7.21 -3.69
C PHE A 51 1.98 -5.94 -4.09
N LEU A 52 0.67 -6.11 -4.31
CA LEU A 52 -0.28 -5.05 -4.60
C LEU A 52 -1.28 -4.99 -3.45
N ALA A 53 -1.38 -3.84 -2.81
CA ALA A 53 -2.31 -3.66 -1.71
C ALA A 53 -2.92 -2.27 -1.76
N PRO A 54 -4.24 -2.12 -1.54
CA PRO A 54 -4.82 -0.85 -1.14
C PRO A 54 -4.47 -0.57 0.33
N ALA A 55 -3.92 0.62 0.65
CA ALA A 55 -3.63 1.01 2.04
C ALA A 55 -4.20 2.41 2.38
N PRO A 56 -5.54 2.54 2.52
CA PRO A 56 -6.14 3.79 2.99
C PRO A 56 -5.71 4.08 4.44
N LEU A 57 -5.05 5.22 4.66
CA LEU A 57 -4.44 5.55 5.96
C LEU A 57 -5.40 6.30 6.92
N ALA A 58 -6.53 6.79 6.42
CA ALA A 58 -7.49 7.50 7.26
C ALA A 58 -8.05 6.55 8.33
N PRO A 59 -7.93 6.88 9.63
CA PRO A 59 -8.32 6.00 10.73
C PRO A 59 -9.84 6.00 10.94
N THR A 60 -10.56 5.42 9.98
CA THR A 60 -12.04 5.43 9.90
C THR A 60 -12.70 4.16 10.45
N GLY A 61 -11.90 3.22 10.97
CA GLY A 61 -12.36 2.01 11.64
C GLY A 61 -12.00 1.98 13.12
N HIS A 62 -12.55 1.00 13.82
CA HIS A 62 -12.36 0.75 15.24
C HIS A 62 -11.68 -0.60 15.46
N GLY A 63 -10.65 -0.60 16.32
CA GLY A 63 -9.93 -1.80 16.73
C GLY A 63 -10.26 -2.19 18.16
N VAL A 64 -10.62 -3.47 18.37
CA VAL A 64 -10.80 -4.05 19.70
C VAL A 64 -9.75 -5.14 19.90
N ALA A 65 -8.98 -5.05 20.98
CA ALA A 65 -8.00 -6.07 21.34
C ALA A 65 -8.68 -7.44 21.52
N CYS A 66 -8.03 -8.50 21.07
CA CYS A 66 -8.46 -9.89 21.26
C CYS A 66 -7.24 -10.80 21.44
N ASN A 67 -7.46 -12.06 21.79
CA ASN A 67 -6.38 -13.02 21.96
C ASN A 67 -5.55 -13.13 20.67
N GLY A 68 -4.28 -12.71 20.74
CA GLY A 68 -3.34 -12.77 19.61
C GLY A 68 -3.45 -11.63 18.59
N GLY A 69 -4.23 -10.57 18.84
CA GLY A 69 -4.26 -9.44 17.90
C GLY A 69 -5.36 -8.40 18.15
N ILE A 70 -5.83 -7.80 17.05
CA ILE A 70 -6.85 -6.75 17.03
C ILE A 70 -7.94 -7.13 16.04
N ARG A 71 -9.21 -7.06 16.46
CA ARG A 71 -10.36 -7.16 15.57
C ARG A 71 -10.73 -5.76 15.07
N LEU A 72 -10.70 -5.58 13.75
CA LEU A 72 -11.01 -4.31 13.08
C LEU A 72 -12.42 -4.34 12.49
N THR A 73 -13.16 -3.24 12.65
CA THR A 73 -14.45 -3.00 11.98
C THR A 73 -14.49 -1.57 11.46
N GLY A 74 -14.99 -1.36 10.25
CA GLY A 74 -15.02 -0.02 9.67
C GLY A 74 -15.30 -0.01 8.17
N LYS A 75 -15.28 1.20 7.60
CA LYS A 75 -15.37 1.44 6.17
C LYS A 75 -14.27 2.41 5.76
N TRP A 76 -13.36 1.95 4.92
CA TRP A 76 -12.30 2.77 4.36
C TRP A 76 -12.63 3.10 2.91
N SER A 77 -12.71 4.40 2.60
CA SER A 77 -12.90 4.89 1.23
C SER A 77 -11.54 5.28 0.63
N TRP A 78 -11.52 5.53 -0.69
CA TRP A 78 -10.31 5.94 -1.42
C TRP A 78 -9.19 4.89 -1.42
N ALA A 79 -9.59 3.61 -1.45
CA ALA A 79 -8.70 2.47 -1.61
C ALA A 79 -8.26 2.36 -3.08
N THR A 80 -7.31 3.19 -3.50
CA THR A 80 -6.68 3.08 -4.83
C THR A 80 -6.15 1.66 -5.04
N GLY A 81 -6.49 1.04 -6.17
CA GLY A 81 -6.02 -0.31 -6.49
C GLY A 81 -6.75 -1.44 -5.79
N VAL A 82 -7.88 -1.19 -5.10
CA VAL A 82 -8.59 -2.22 -4.31
C VAL A 82 -9.09 -3.42 -5.12
N MET A 83 -9.27 -3.25 -6.43
CA MET A 83 -9.71 -4.31 -7.33
C MET A 83 -8.54 -5.07 -7.97
N ASP A 84 -7.30 -4.63 -7.72
CA ASP A 84 -6.10 -5.22 -8.29
C ASP A 84 -5.57 -6.26 -7.29
N GLY A 85 -5.65 -7.53 -7.66
CA GLY A 85 -5.29 -8.68 -6.83
C GLY A 85 -5.63 -9.99 -7.52
#